data_AF-A0A0D2YFE2-F1
#
_entry.id   AF-A0A0D2YFE2-F1
#
_cell.length_a   1.000
_cell.length_b   1.000
_cell.length_c   1.000
_cell.angle_alpha   90.00
_cell.angle_beta   90.00
_cell.angle_gamma   90.00
#
_symmetry.space_group_name_H-M   'P 1'
#
loop_
_entity.id
_entity.type
_entity.pdbx_description
1 polymer ?
#
loop_
_entity_poly.entity_id
_entity_poly.type
_entity_poly.pdbx_seq_one_letter_code
_entity_poly.pdbx_strand_id
1 'polypeptide(L)'
;MQEFFGEEPVKVVSIPSIAATYNDEMNAVDRGDQMRAYWGPDRRVRRGGWRALAWDFLLEIALINSFILQQRGNPRWKPEKSQAEWRQRLVNDLVAEYEPSSPVIYIAQ
;
A
#
# COMPACT_ATOMS: atom_id res chain seq x y z
N MET A 1 -33.57 -18.67 -10.09
CA MET A 1 -33.64 -17.86 -8.83
C MET A 1 -34.72 -18.37 -7.88
N GLN A 2 -35.94 -18.65 -8.36
CA GLN A 2 -37.00 -19.29 -7.55
C GLN A 2 -36.57 -20.63 -6.94
N GLU A 3 -35.82 -21.48 -7.67
CA GLU A 3 -35.29 -22.74 -7.14
C GLU A 3 -34.29 -22.60 -5.98
N PHE A 4 -33.59 -21.46 -5.90
CA PHE A 4 -32.56 -21.26 -4.87
C PHE A 4 -33.14 -20.63 -3.60
N PHE A 5 -34.07 -19.68 -3.74
CA PHE A 5 -34.69 -18.93 -2.64
C PHE A 5 -36.03 -19.49 -2.18
N GLY A 6 -36.71 -20.31 -3.00
CA GLY A 6 -38.08 -20.77 -2.71
C GLY A 6 -39.05 -19.59 -2.63
N GLU A 7 -39.93 -19.62 -1.63
CA GLU A 7 -40.88 -18.54 -1.32
C GLU A 7 -40.26 -17.44 -0.43
N GLU A 8 -39.07 -17.66 0.13
CA GLU A 8 -38.44 -16.69 1.05
C GLU A 8 -37.54 -15.68 0.31
N PRO A 9 -37.62 -14.38 0.66
CA PRO A 9 -36.84 -13.34 0.00
C PRO A 9 -35.34 -13.35 0.40
N VAL A 10 -34.98 -14.07 1.46
CA VAL A 10 -33.61 -14.15 2.00
C VAL A 10 -33.30 -15.58 2.36
N LYS A 11 -32.15 -16.09 1.92
CA LYS A 11 -31.65 -17.42 2.29
C LYS A 11 -30.32 -17.29 2.98
N VAL A 12 -30.21 -17.83 4.19
CA VAL A 12 -28.93 -17.95 4.90
C VAL A 12 -28.17 -19.12 4.26
N VAL A 13 -27.09 -18.79 3.57
CA VAL A 13 -26.20 -19.79 2.97
C VAL A 13 -25.04 -20.04 3.94
N SER A 14 -24.89 -21.27 4.40
CA SER A 14 -23.70 -21.67 5.16
C SER A 14 -22.50 -21.71 4.20
N ILE A 15 -21.54 -20.83 4.44
CA ILE A 15 -20.26 -20.87 3.73
C ILE A 15 -19.40 -21.93 4.41
N PRO A 16 -18.86 -22.94 3.69
CA PRO A 16 -17.92 -23.89 4.27
C PRO A 16 -16.73 -23.14 4.90
N SER A 17 -16.29 -23.56 6.07
CA SER A 17 -15.21 -22.88 6.81
C SER A 17 -13.95 -22.67 5.97
N ILE A 18 -13.59 -23.66 5.15
CA ILE A 18 -12.46 -23.57 4.21
C ILE A 18 -12.63 -22.42 3.22
N ALA A 19 -13.84 -22.24 2.67
CA ALA A 19 -14.13 -21.17 1.72
C ALA A 19 -14.13 -19.79 2.39
N ALA A 20 -14.61 -19.70 3.64
CA ALA A 20 -14.55 -18.48 4.43
C ALA A 20 -13.09 -18.08 4.70
N THR A 21 -12.27 -18.99 5.24
CA THR A 21 -10.85 -18.74 5.51
C THR A 21 -10.08 -18.38 4.23
N TYR A 22 -10.35 -19.04 3.11
CA TYR A 22 -9.73 -18.69 1.84
C TYR A 22 -10.08 -17.26 1.42
N ASN A 23 -11.36 -16.89 1.43
CA ASN A 23 -11.80 -15.56 1.01
C ASN A 23 -11.23 -14.45 1.90
N ASP A 24 -11.09 -14.70 3.20
CA ASP A 24 -10.53 -13.73 4.15
C ASP A 24 -9.04 -13.45 3.91
N GLU A 25 -8.28 -14.44 3.45
CA GLU A 25 -6.82 -14.36 3.31
C GLU A 25 -6.33 -14.17 1.87
N MET A 26 -7.12 -14.52 0.86
CA MET A 26 -6.67 -14.60 -0.55
C MET A 26 -6.20 -13.27 -1.15
N ASN A 27 -6.67 -12.13 -0.62
CA ASN A 27 -6.43 -10.81 -1.22
C ASN A 27 -5.16 -10.11 -0.71
N ALA A 28 -4.27 -10.82 0.00
CA ALA A 28 -3.05 -10.22 0.55
C ALA A 28 -2.16 -9.57 -0.52
N VAL A 29 -1.97 -10.24 -1.66
CA VAL A 29 -1.20 -9.71 -2.80
C VAL A 29 -1.91 -8.51 -3.42
N ASP A 30 -3.20 -8.64 -3.71
CA ASP A 30 -4.02 -7.57 -4.31
C ASP A 30 -4.03 -6.30 -3.46
N ARG A 31 -4.10 -6.43 -2.13
CA ARG A 31 -3.99 -5.29 -1.21
C ARG A 31 -2.64 -4.58 -1.34
N GLY A 32 -1.55 -5.33 -1.43
CA GLY A 32 -0.21 -4.78 -1.66
C GLY A 32 -0.10 -4.09 -3.03
N ASP A 33 -0.68 -4.68 -4.06
CA ASP A 33 -0.71 -4.14 -5.42
C ASP A 33 -1.54 -2.86 -5.49
N GLN A 34 -2.68 -2.80 -4.82
CA GLN A 34 -3.52 -1.61 -4.69
C GLN A 34 -2.78 -0.48 -3.97
N MET A 35 -2.06 -0.78 -2.88
CA MET A 35 -1.25 0.20 -2.16
C MET A 35 -0.12 0.78 -3.01
N ARG A 36 0.47 -0.02 -3.91
CA ARG A 36 1.47 0.44 -4.90
C ARG A 36 0.84 1.31 -5.98
N ALA A 37 -0.27 0.87 -6.56
CA ALA A 37 -0.91 1.57 -7.66
C ALA A 37 -1.35 2.99 -7.29
N TYR A 38 -1.74 3.22 -6.03
CA TYR A 38 -2.26 4.52 -5.58
C TYR A 38 -1.18 5.62 -5.47
N TRP A 39 0.08 5.27 -5.15
CA TRP A 39 1.20 6.22 -5.05
C TRP A 39 2.34 5.92 -6.03
N GLY A 40 2.06 5.13 -7.07
CA GLY A 40 3.04 4.74 -8.06
C GLY A 40 3.67 5.97 -8.73
N PRO A 41 5.00 5.99 -8.95
CA PRO A 41 5.65 7.13 -9.55
C PRO A 41 5.12 7.39 -10.97
N ASP A 42 4.74 8.63 -11.27
CA ASP A 42 4.37 9.07 -12.64
C ASP A 42 5.61 9.24 -13.52
N ARG A 43 6.44 8.19 -13.58
CA ARG A 43 7.68 8.15 -14.33
C ARG A 43 7.51 7.18 -15.47
N ARG A 44 7.46 7.72 -16.69
CA ARG A 44 7.55 6.88 -17.88
C ARG A 44 8.96 6.26 -17.95
N VAL A 45 9.10 4.99 -17.55
CA VAL A 45 10.36 4.26 -17.71
C VAL A 45 10.63 4.03 -19.20
N ARG A 46 11.44 4.91 -19.78
CA ARG A 46 12.02 4.72 -21.11
C ARG A 46 13.44 4.21 -20.96
N ARG A 47 13.69 3.02 -21.51
CA ARG A 47 15.00 2.34 -21.60
C ARG A 47 15.57 1.85 -20.26
N GLY A 48 15.35 0.56 -19.98
CA GLY A 48 16.09 -0.23 -18.98
C GLY A 48 15.20 -0.99 -18.01
N GLY A 49 15.05 -2.31 -18.18
CA GLY A 49 14.27 -3.16 -17.27
C GLY A 49 14.75 -3.08 -15.81
N TRP A 50 16.04 -2.86 -15.58
CA TRP A 50 16.60 -2.65 -14.24
C TRP A 50 16.05 -1.39 -13.56
N ARG A 51 15.70 -0.33 -14.31
CA ARG A 51 15.12 0.90 -13.73
C ARG A 51 13.70 0.66 -13.26
N ALA A 52 12.90 -0.07 -14.03
CA ALA A 52 11.56 -0.48 -13.61
C ALA A 52 11.63 -1.35 -12.35
N LEU A 53 12.55 -2.31 -12.31
CA LEU A 53 12.75 -3.15 -11.12
C LEU A 53 13.21 -2.35 -9.90
N ALA A 54 14.21 -1.48 -10.04
CA ALA A 54 14.74 -0.71 -8.93
C ALA A 54 13.76 0.35 -8.41
N TRP A 55 13.20 1.16 -9.32
CA TRP A 55 12.47 2.36 -8.96
C TRP A 55 10.96 2.19 -8.89
N ASP A 56 10.35 1.42 -9.80
CA ASP A 56 8.89 1.27 -9.81
C ASP A 56 8.45 0.10 -8.92
N PHE A 57 9.32 -0.89 -8.71
CA PHE A 57 8.99 -2.06 -7.91
C PHE A 57 9.68 -2.05 -6.54
N LEU A 58 11.01 -2.21 -6.48
CA LEU A 58 11.71 -2.42 -5.22
C LEU A 58 11.62 -1.21 -4.27
N LEU A 59 11.77 0.01 -4.79
CA LEU A 59 11.61 1.22 -4.00
C LEU A 59 10.17 1.35 -3.47
N GLU A 60 9.16 1.12 -4.30
CA GLU A 60 7.76 1.16 -3.90
C GLU A 60 7.42 0.12 -2.82
N ILE A 61 7.96 -1.10 -2.94
CA ILE A 61 7.85 -2.14 -1.91
C ILE A 61 8.50 -1.68 -0.61
N ALA A 62 9.69 -1.09 -0.65
CA ALA A 62 10.37 -0.58 0.55
C ALA A 62 9.57 0.56 1.23
N LEU A 63 9.00 1.48 0.45
CA LEU A 63 8.18 2.59 0.96
C LEU A 63 6.89 2.08 1.63
N ILE A 64 6.21 1.11 1.03
CA ILE A 64 4.99 0.52 1.61
C ILE A 64 5.31 -0.33 2.83
N ASN A 65 6.35 -1.17 2.76
CA ASN A 65 6.71 -2.01 3.89
C ASN A 65 7.17 -1.18 5.09
N SER A 66 7.93 -0.11 4.87
CA SER A 66 8.31 0.81 5.95
C SER A 66 7.11 1.56 6.53
N PHE A 67 6.12 1.92 5.72
CA PHE A 67 4.84 2.47 6.19
C PHE A 67 4.06 1.47 7.06
N ILE A 68 3.93 0.23 6.60
CA ILE A 68 3.27 -0.84 7.38
C ILE A 68 4.03 -1.11 8.69
N LEU A 69 5.36 -1.11 8.64
CA LEU A 69 6.21 -1.33 9.82
C LEU A 69 6.02 -0.23 10.86
N GLN A 70 5.94 1.06 10.47
CA GLN A 70 5.68 2.10 11.46
C GLN A 70 4.27 2.05 12.04
N GLN A 71 3.28 1.59 11.27
CA GLN A 71 1.91 1.40 11.78
C GLN A 71 1.77 0.22 12.75
N ARG A 72 2.46 -0.88 12.48
CA ARG A 72 2.38 -2.11 13.29
C ARG A 72 3.39 -2.15 14.43
N GLY A 73 4.46 -1.35 14.32
CA GLY A 73 5.51 -1.26 15.32
C GLY A 73 5.19 -0.30 16.45
N ASN A 74 6.21 -0.03 17.27
CA ASN A 74 6.17 1.00 18.31
C ASN A 74 7.30 2.03 18.05
N PRO A 75 7.19 2.84 16.99
CA PRO A 75 8.23 3.80 16.66
C PRO A 75 8.40 4.83 17.78
N ARG A 76 9.62 5.38 17.91
CA ARG A 76 9.91 6.46 18.87
C ARG A 76 9.31 7.82 18.44
N TRP A 77 8.72 7.87 17.25
CA TRP A 77 8.07 9.04 16.68
C TRP A 77 6.58 8.83 16.56
N LYS A 78 5.83 9.93 16.39
CA LYS A 78 4.41 9.88 16.05
C LYS A 78 4.22 9.16 14.70
N PRO A 79 3.49 8.04 14.63
CA PRO A 79 3.17 7.33 13.39
C PRO A 79 2.44 8.24 12.39
N GLU A 80 2.85 8.20 11.12
CA GLU A 80 2.10 8.86 10.03
C GLU A 80 0.89 8.01 9.63
N LYS A 81 -0.24 8.66 9.34
CA LYS A 81 -1.52 7.96 9.13
C LYS A 81 -1.74 7.57 7.67
N SER A 82 -1.09 8.28 6.74
CA SER A 82 -1.19 8.04 5.31
C SER A 82 0.18 7.77 4.68
N GLN A 83 0.16 7.05 3.55
CA GLN A 83 1.36 6.88 2.74
C GLN A 83 1.91 8.22 2.22
N ALA A 84 1.05 9.22 1.98
CA ALA A 84 1.45 10.56 1.55
C ALA A 84 2.32 11.24 2.61
N GLU A 85 1.81 11.32 3.84
CA GLU A 85 2.52 11.88 4.99
C GLU A 85 3.81 11.11 5.27
N TRP A 86 3.79 9.79 5.16
CA TRP A 86 4.98 8.95 5.34
C TRP A 86 6.06 9.24 4.31
N ARG A 87 5.72 9.27 3.01
CA ARG A 87 6.67 9.60 1.95
C ARG A 87 7.19 11.02 2.09
N GLN A 88 6.31 11.97 2.43
CA GLN A 88 6.67 13.35 2.68
C GLN A 88 7.71 13.49 3.79
N ARG A 89 7.48 12.79 4.90
CA ARG A 89 8.41 12.75 6.00
C ARG A 89 9.76 12.17 5.59
N LEU A 90 9.77 11.03 4.89
CA LEU A 90 11.00 10.41 4.42
C LEU A 90 11.81 11.35 3.51
N VAL A 91 11.15 12.07 2.60
CA VAL A 91 11.81 13.08 1.76
C VAL A 91 12.43 14.19 2.61
N ASN A 92 11.67 14.73 3.57
CA ASN A 92 12.16 15.80 4.44
C ASN A 92 13.35 15.34 5.30
N ASP A 93 13.25 14.16 5.89
CA ASP A 93 14.30 13.58 6.74
C ASP A 93 15.59 13.33 5.92
N LEU A 94 15.45 12.80 4.69
CA LEU A 94 16.59 12.59 3.79
C LEU A 94 17.21 13.92 3.32
N VAL A 95 16.41 14.90 2.94
CA VAL A 95 16.92 16.21 2.49
C VAL A 95 17.59 16.94 3.65
N ALA A 96 17.02 16.93 4.85
CA ALA A 96 17.63 17.57 6.02
C ALA A 96 18.99 16.96 6.38
N GLU A 97 19.16 15.65 6.19
CA GLU A 97 20.42 14.94 6.45
C GLU A 97 21.50 15.31 5.41
N TYR A 98 21.16 15.33 4.13
CA TYR A 98 22.14 15.47 3.03
C TYR A 98 22.28 16.90 2.47
N GLU A 99 21.30 17.77 2.72
CA GLU A 99 21.29 19.18 2.29
C GLU A 99 20.62 20.07 3.35
N PRO A 100 21.27 20.31 4.51
CA PRO A 100 20.64 20.98 5.66
C PRO A 100 20.20 22.43 5.40
N SER A 101 20.74 23.07 4.36
CA SER A 101 20.37 24.42 3.93
C SER A 101 19.11 24.45 3.05
N SER A 102 18.61 23.30 2.60
CA SER A 102 17.42 23.24 1.74
C SER A 102 16.13 23.47 2.53
N PRO A 103 15.17 24.21 1.97
CA PRO A 103 13.86 24.40 2.58
C PRO A 103 13.09 23.07 2.61
N VAL A 104 12.12 22.96 3.53
CA VAL A 104 11.19 21.82 3.58
C VAL A 104 10.45 21.70 2.25
N ILE A 105 10.57 20.55 1.60
CA ILE A 105 9.98 20.29 0.28
C ILE A 105 8.62 19.63 0.49
N TYR A 106 7.56 20.15 -0.13
CA TYR A 106 6.26 19.47 -0.14
C TYR A 106 6.06 18.71 -1.45
N ILE A 107 5.73 17.42 -1.37
CA ILE A 107 5.40 16.58 -2.51
C ILE A 107 3.98 16.97 -2.95
N ALA A 108 3.81 17.42 -4.20
CA ALA A 108 2.49 17.65 -4.79
C ALA A 108 1.76 16.30 -4.95
N GLN A 109 0.47 16.29 -4.60
CA GLN A 109 -0.41 15.13 -4.78
C GLN A 109 -0.93 15.03 -6.22
#